data_AF-A0A7X5DE73-F1
#
_entry.id   AF-A0A7X5DE73-F1
#
_cell.length_a   1.000
_cell.length_b   1.000
_cell.length_c   1.000
_cell.angle_alpha   90.00
_cell.angle_beta   90.00
_cell.angle_gamma   90.00
#
_symmetry.space_group_name_H-M   'P 1'
#
loop_
_entity.id
_entity.type
_entity.pdbx_description
1 polymer ?
#
loop_
_entity_poly.entity_id
_entity_poly.type
_entity_poly.pdbx_seq_one_letter_code
_entity_poly.pdbx_strand_id
1 'polypeptide(L)'
;MADQRKCENDSVPALRFEGFSDPWEQRRLGELGSARSGVGFPNAEQGGGEGTPFYKVSDMNLEGNELQLRQANNYVTDEQIERKR
;
A
#
# COMPACT_ATOMS: atom_id res chain seq x y z
N MET A 1 29.57 -22.43 -4.79
CA MET A 1 28.52 -22.49 -5.83
C MET A 1 27.21 -22.79 -5.12
N ALA A 2 26.33 -21.80 -4.98
CA ALA A 2 24.99 -22.02 -4.43
C ALA A 2 24.09 -22.42 -5.61
N ASP A 3 23.62 -23.66 -5.56
CA ASP A 3 22.75 -24.30 -6.55
C ASP A 3 21.42 -23.57 -6.64
N GLN A 4 21.23 -22.82 -7.72
CA GLN A 4 19.96 -22.21 -8.11
C GLN A 4 19.05 -23.32 -8.65
N ARG A 5 18.33 -24.02 -7.77
CA ARG A 5 17.14 -24.78 -8.19
C ARG A 5 15.98 -23.82 -8.44
N LYS A 6 16.02 -23.13 -9.59
CA LYS A 6 14.78 -22.72 -10.26
C LYS A 6 14.16 -23.98 -10.83
N CYS A 7 13.22 -24.57 -10.11
CA CYS A 7 12.34 -25.58 -10.69
C CYS A 7 11.36 -24.85 -11.63
N GLU A 8 11.59 -24.97 -12.93
CA GLU A 8 10.65 -24.62 -13.99
C GLU A 8 9.43 -25.57 -13.89
N ASN A 9 8.51 -25.30 -12.95
CA ASN A 9 7.11 -25.78 -12.84
C ASN A 9 6.56 -25.85 -11.40
N ASP A 10 7.12 -25.15 -10.41
CA ASP A 10 6.56 -25.15 -9.05
C ASP A 10 5.52 -24.02 -8.84
N SER A 11 4.51 -23.97 -9.71
CA SER A 11 3.41 -23.01 -9.62
C SER A 11 2.43 -23.34 -8.49
N VAL A 12 2.54 -24.53 -7.88
CA VAL A 12 1.71 -24.94 -6.74
C VAL A 12 2.59 -25.02 -5.47
N PRO A 13 2.54 -24.02 -4.57
CA PRO A 13 3.24 -24.03 -3.29
C PRO A 13 2.97 -25.31 -2.49
N ALA A 14 4.02 -25.82 -1.84
CA ALA A 14 3.95 -27.03 -1.03
C ALA A 14 3.00 -26.92 0.19
N LEU A 15 2.69 -25.70 0.65
CA LEU A 15 1.76 -25.43 1.73
C LEU A 15 0.61 -24.55 1.22
N ARG A 16 -0.63 -25.03 1.39
CA ARG A 16 -1.87 -24.37 0.97
C ARG A 16 -2.97 -24.61 2.00
N PHE A 17 -3.91 -23.68 2.07
CA PHE A 17 -5.17 -23.91 2.76
C PHE A 17 -6.05 -24.85 1.92
N GLU A 18 -6.92 -25.63 2.59
CA GLU A 18 -7.87 -26.52 1.93
C GLU A 18 -8.75 -25.72 0.95
N GLY A 19 -8.97 -26.27 -0.25
CA GLY A 19 -9.73 -25.61 -1.31
C GLY A 19 -8.91 -24.63 -2.19
N PHE A 20 -7.63 -24.38 -1.90
CA PHE A 20 -6.75 -23.53 -2.72
C PHE A 20 -5.61 -24.35 -3.37
N SER A 21 -5.98 -25.33 -4.21
CA SER A 21 -5.05 -26.24 -4.89
C SER A 21 -4.57 -25.75 -6.26
N ASP A 22 -5.18 -24.69 -6.79
CA ASP A 22 -4.86 -24.23 -8.14
C ASP A 22 -3.42 -23.66 -8.23
N PRO A 23 -2.76 -23.83 -9.39
CA PRO A 23 -1.47 -23.21 -9.66
C PRO A 23 -1.54 -21.69 -9.60
N TRP A 24 -0.52 -21.05 -9.04
CA TRP A 24 -0.27 -19.62 -9.26
C TRP A 24 -0.01 -19.37 -10.72
N GLU A 25 -0.55 -18.24 -11.16
CA GLU A 25 -0.36 -17.70 -12.50
C GLU A 25 0.27 -16.32 -12.38
N GLN A 26 1.25 -16.05 -13.26
CA GLN A 26 1.82 -14.71 -13.33
C GLN A 26 0.80 -13.78 -14.01
N ARG A 27 0.48 -12.67 -13.35
CA ARG A 27 -0.42 -11.63 -13.85
C ARG A 27 0.27 -10.28 -13.85
N ARG A 28 -0.13 -9.38 -14.75
CA ARG A 28 0.33 -7.98 -14.68
C ARG A 28 -0.49 -7.27 -13.61
N LEU A 29 0.15 -6.49 -12.75
CA LEU A 29 -0.55 -5.73 -11.72
C LEU A 29 -1.65 -4.83 -12.30
N GLY A 30 -1.42 -4.26 -13.49
CA GLY A 30 -2.40 -3.44 -14.21
C GLY A 30 -3.66 -4.19 -14.71
N GLU A 31 -3.62 -5.52 -14.78
CA GLU A 31 -4.80 -6.35 -15.08
C GLU A 31 -5.70 -6.52 -13.86
N LEU A 32 -5.13 -6.40 -12.65
CA LEU A 32 -5.86 -6.54 -11.38
C LEU A 32 -6.46 -5.21 -10.90
N GLY A 33 -5.90 -4.07 -11.34
CA GLY A 33 -6.39 -2.75 -10.95
C GLY A 33 -5.60 -1.60 -11.56
N SER A 34 -6.07 -0.38 -11.29
CA SER A 34 -5.41 0.85 -11.73
C SER A 34 -4.76 1.58 -10.55
N ALA A 35 -3.57 2.14 -10.80
CA ALA A 35 -2.91 3.01 -9.84
C ALA A 35 -3.26 4.47 -10.17
N ARG A 36 -3.44 5.29 -9.13
CA ARG A 36 -3.54 6.74 -9.25
C ARG A 36 -2.51 7.37 -8.33
N SER A 37 -1.86 8.43 -8.82
CA SER A 37 -0.99 9.22 -7.98
C SER A 37 -1.80 9.91 -6.89
N GLY A 38 -1.25 9.96 -5.68
CA GLY A 38 -1.80 10.77 -4.60
C GLY A 38 -1.61 12.27 -4.84
N VAL A 39 -2.18 13.08 -3.96
CA VAL A 39 -2.00 14.54 -3.93
C VAL A 39 -0.87 14.87 -2.97
N GLY A 40 0.08 15.69 -3.42
CA GLY A 40 1.13 16.25 -2.57
C GLY A 40 0.78 17.66 -2.10
N PHE A 41 1.06 17.96 -0.84
CA PHE A 41 0.94 19.30 -0.27
C PHE A 41 2.33 19.91 -0.05
N PRO A 42 2.53 21.23 -0.09
CA PRO A 42 3.79 21.85 0.32
C PRO A 42 4.10 21.58 1.80
N ASN A 43 5.38 21.51 2.19
CA ASN A 43 5.76 21.23 3.58
C ASN A 43 5.12 22.19 4.61
N ALA A 44 4.96 23.47 4.25
CA ALA A 44 4.30 24.47 5.10
C ALA A 44 2.80 24.21 5.34
N GLU A 45 2.20 23.36 4.51
CA GLU A 45 0.80 22.96 4.57
C GLU A 45 0.62 21.56 5.15
N GLN A 46 1.72 20.87 5.48
CA GLN A 46 1.70 19.53 6.08
C GLN A 46 1.92 19.65 7.60
N GLY A 47 1.05 19.07 8.41
CA GLY A 47 1.19 19.05 9.87
C GLY A 47 0.03 19.69 10.64
N GLY A 48 -1.09 19.98 9.96
CA GLY A 48 -2.35 20.25 10.65
C GLY A 48 -2.79 19.05 11.48
N GLY A 49 -3.61 19.31 12.51
CA GLY A 49 -4.21 18.27 13.37
C GLY A 49 -5.71 18.07 13.15
N GLU A 50 -6.30 18.74 12.16
CA GLU A 50 -7.73 18.74 11.88
C GLU A 50 -8.00 18.49 10.40
N GLY A 51 -9.12 17.80 10.11
CA GLY A 51 -9.60 17.56 8.76
C GLY A 51 -9.36 16.14 8.28
N THR A 52 -9.01 16.00 7.00
CA THR A 52 -8.75 14.71 6.37
C THR A 52 -7.32 14.25 6.66
N PRO A 53 -7.10 13.00 7.13
CA PRO A 53 -5.76 12.46 7.33
C PRO A 53 -4.93 12.47 6.04
N PHE A 54 -3.71 12.99 6.12
CA PHE A 54 -2.71 12.95 5.05
C PHE A 54 -1.56 12.02 5.45
N TYR A 55 -1.71 10.73 5.14
CA TYR A 55 -0.75 9.72 5.54
C TYR A 55 0.59 9.85 4.84
N LYS A 56 1.66 9.87 5.64
CA LYS A 56 3.05 9.77 5.18
C LYS A 56 3.62 8.40 5.48
N VAL A 57 4.74 8.07 4.83
CA VAL A 57 5.48 6.82 5.08
C VAL A 57 5.83 6.65 6.55
N SER A 58 6.16 7.74 7.25
CA SER A 58 6.45 7.71 8.70
C SER A 58 5.25 7.25 9.53
N ASP A 59 4.02 7.52 9.08
CA ASP A 59 2.82 7.14 9.82
C ASP A 59 2.60 5.62 9.81
N MET A 60 3.16 4.89 8.84
CA MET A 60 3.08 3.42 8.80
C MET A 60 3.82 2.74 9.97
N ASN A 61 4.73 3.46 10.64
CA ASN A 61 5.46 2.97 11.80
C ASN A 61 4.77 3.30 13.14
N LEU A 62 3.60 3.96 13.12
CA LEU A 62 2.85 4.25 14.33
C LEU A 62 2.20 2.98 14.88
N GLU A 63 2.16 2.88 16.21
CA GLU A 63 1.43 1.81 16.89
C GLU A 63 -0.06 1.84 16.51
N GLY A 64 -0.61 0.69 16.12
CA GLY A 64 -1.98 0.55 15.64
C GLY A 64 -2.16 0.74 14.13
N ASN A 65 -1.09 1.04 13.39
CA ASN A 65 -1.10 1.17 11.92
C ASN A 65 -0.59 -0.07 11.15
N GLU A 66 -0.35 -1.19 11.85
CA GLU A 66 0.32 -2.38 11.30
C GLU A 66 -0.48 -3.07 10.20
N LEU A 67 -1.81 -3.02 10.30
CA LEU A 67 -2.74 -3.65 9.36
C LEU A 67 -3.66 -2.64 8.66
N GLN A 68 -4.01 -1.55 9.35
CA GLN A 68 -4.90 -0.51 8.84
C GLN A 68 -4.40 0.84 9.33
N LEU A 69 -4.30 1.83 8.45
CA LEU A 69 -3.94 3.19 8.85
C LEU A 69 -5.10 3.82 9.64
N ARG A 70 -4.90 3.95 10.95
CA ARG A 70 -5.86 4.50 11.93
C ARG A 70 -5.38 5.81 12.52
N GLN A 71 -4.07 6.00 12.61
CA GLN A 71 -3.43 7.18 13.19
C GLN A 71 -2.64 7.93 12.12
N ALA A 72 -2.68 9.26 12.17
CA ALA A 72 -1.88 10.12 11.29
C ALA A 72 -1.27 11.26 12.11
N ASN A 73 -0.07 11.69 11.74
CA ASN A 73 0.55 12.90 12.30
C ASN A 73 0.27 14.16 11.47
N ASN A 74 -0.38 14.01 10.31
CA ASN A 74 -0.61 15.10 9.38
C ASN A 74 -2.05 15.05 8.90
N TYR A 75 -2.71 16.20 8.93
CA TYR A 75 -4.04 16.40 8.41
C TYR A 75 -4.06 17.61 7.48
N VAL A 76 -5.00 17.59 6.54
CA VAL A 76 -5.27 18.68 5.61
C VAL A 76 -6.75 19.05 5.65
N THR A 77 -7.05 20.34 5.52
CA THR A 77 -8.40 20.87 5.50
C THR A 77 -9.03 20.73 4.11
N ASP A 78 -10.36 20.86 4.05
CA ASP A 78 -11.08 20.86 2.76
C ASP A 78 -10.64 22.01 1.85
N GLU A 79 -10.32 23.17 2.42
CA GLU A 79 -9.77 24.31 1.66
C GLU A 79 -8.43 23.95 1.00
N GLN A 80 -7.53 23.28 1.72
CA GLN A 80 -6.24 22.84 1.17
C GLN A 80 -6.45 21.84 0.02
N ILE A 81 -7.42 20.93 0.16
CA ILE A 81 -7.77 19.93 -0.85
C ILE A 81 -8.37 20.59 -2.09
N GLU A 82 -9.27 21.57 -1.92
CA GLU A 82 -9.94 22.24 -3.03
C GLU A 82 -8.97 23.05 -3.90
N ARG A 83 -7.95 23.68 -3.29
CA ARG A 83 -6.87 24.37 -4.04
C ARG A 83 -6.02 23.45 -4.92
N LYS A 84 -6.16 22.13 -4.79
CA LYS A 84 -5.42 21.10 -5.57
C LYS A 84 -6.28 20.38 -6.60
N ARG A 85 -7.60 20.66 -6.66
CA ARG A 85 -8.50 20.07 -7.64
C ARG A 85 -8.44 20.76 -9.00
#